data_AF-A0A6J4FEU9-F1
#
_entry.id   AF-A0A6J4FEU9-F1
#
_cell.length_a   1.000
_cell.length_b   1.000
_cell.length_c   1.000
_cell.angle_alpha   90.00
_cell.angle_beta   90.00
_cell.angle_gamma   90.00
#
_symmetry.space_group_name_H-M   'P 1'
#
loop_
_entity.id
_entity.type
_entity.pdbx_description
1 polymer ?
#
loop_
_entity_poly.entity_id
_entity_poly.type
_entity_poly.pdbx_seq_one_letter_code
_entity_poly.pdbx_strand_id
1 'polypeptide(L)'
;MTQNKGVSGSVSLAMCGSGGAGVMTAANMLLDAAAEAGYYALFGRSSGPQIRGGEAAAIVRLSPEPVTSVDDTTEILLAIDWQNVQRFAAELPLDKNSVIITDPTQGEVPEVMAKSGARIVELHMKDLAKEIPGGRANMIALGAVAQLIGLSVDTVCEVLGQSLKKKRADAYEASVAAVKKGAEAALSMGTTKQLGKLAGEPAKRWSITGNEAAALGAVRGGVRFCAAYPITPATEILEYLSSALPKVGGTFVQAEDELASINMCVGGSFGGAASITATAGPGLSLMIEALGMATASETPVVVVDVQRGGPSTGIPTKSEQSDLNIALYGLHGDGPHLVVAPTSIGDCLLTTQWAVHLAEMTQTPCIVLSDQSLGQSRTIMPVPADVAFVGKRLTVTEALPEGQVYKRYANTASGVSPMAIPGTPGCQYTADGLEHTETGLPSSQANDHSTQQDKRLRKLTGFEYGDMWATIEGEGDIAVMCWGSCVGAAREAIARAAADGVKAKLIAPRLLYPTRPEVMAKALAGVKKVLVVELSHLGQFHRYLKGEYDLPAEIQQIKRGGPLPIRPNEIHSRLLSMGK
;
A
#
# COMPACT_ATOMS: atom_id res chain seq x y z
N MET A 1 -11.89 -18.11 26.16
CA MET A 1 -10.47 -17.78 25.92
C MET A 1 -10.02 -18.55 24.70
N THR A 2 -10.27 -18.00 23.52
CA THR A 2 -9.77 -18.52 22.25
C THR A 2 -8.27 -18.28 22.22
N GLN A 3 -7.46 -19.35 22.16
CA GLN A 3 -6.02 -19.19 21.92
C GLN A 3 -5.85 -18.50 20.56
N ASN A 4 -5.08 -17.43 20.55
CA ASN A 4 -4.82 -16.66 19.35
C ASN A 4 -3.96 -17.50 18.38
N LYS A 5 -4.61 -18.24 17.48
CA LYS A 5 -3.93 -19.05 16.46
C LYS A 5 -3.60 -18.13 15.27
N GLY A 6 -2.57 -17.30 15.41
CA GLY A 6 -1.98 -16.59 14.27
C GLY A 6 -1.43 -17.56 13.22
N VAL A 7 -0.88 -17.04 12.12
CA VAL A 7 -0.15 -17.87 11.12
C VAL A 7 0.85 -18.77 11.86
N SER A 8 0.74 -20.08 11.63
CA SER A 8 1.49 -21.08 12.39
C SER A 8 2.99 -20.83 12.26
N GLY A 9 3.66 -20.53 13.38
CA GLY A 9 5.10 -20.30 13.41
C GLY A 9 5.56 -18.88 13.02
N SER A 10 4.66 -17.90 12.86
CA SER A 10 5.08 -16.49 12.69
C SER A 10 5.51 -15.86 14.02
N VAL A 11 6.47 -14.94 13.98
CA VAL A 11 6.91 -14.15 15.15
C VAL A 11 6.77 -12.66 14.83
N SER A 12 6.08 -11.92 15.70
CA SER A 12 5.99 -10.47 15.62
C SER A 12 6.85 -9.82 16.70
N LEU A 13 7.60 -8.80 16.29
CA LEU A 13 8.49 -8.07 17.16
C LEU A 13 8.51 -6.60 16.80
N ALA A 14 8.87 -5.77 17.78
CA ALA A 14 9.10 -4.37 17.58
C ALA A 14 10.46 -3.98 18.16
N MET A 15 11.22 -3.19 17.40
CA MET A 15 12.42 -2.52 17.89
C MET A 15 12.12 -1.03 18.01
N CYS A 16 12.44 -0.41 19.14
CA CYS A 16 12.11 0.98 19.44
C CYS A 16 13.33 1.78 19.90
N GLY A 17 13.28 3.10 19.66
CA GLY A 17 14.30 4.02 20.13
C GLY A 17 14.24 5.38 19.44
N SER A 18 15.15 6.25 19.86
CA SER A 18 15.32 7.59 19.34
C SER A 18 15.72 7.62 17.87
N GLY A 19 15.34 8.68 17.17
CA GLY A 19 15.75 8.97 15.80
C GLY A 19 17.26 9.10 15.72
N GLY A 20 17.93 8.11 15.13
CA GLY A 20 19.39 7.99 15.08
C GLY A 20 19.95 6.81 15.89
N ALA A 21 19.16 6.17 16.76
CA ALA A 21 19.56 4.98 17.53
C ALA A 21 19.84 3.75 16.64
N GLY A 22 19.52 3.80 15.35
CA GLY A 22 19.79 2.71 14.40
C GLY A 22 18.74 1.59 14.40
N VAL A 23 17.54 1.86 14.94
CA VAL A 23 16.39 0.94 14.99
C VAL A 23 16.00 0.46 13.59
N MET A 24 15.77 1.40 12.66
CA MET A 24 15.40 1.07 11.28
C MET A 24 16.50 0.29 10.56
N THR A 25 17.78 0.57 10.86
CA THR A 25 18.92 -0.16 10.30
C THR A 25 18.94 -1.61 10.78
N ALA A 26 18.78 -1.84 12.08
CA ALA A 26 18.74 -3.18 12.65
C ALA A 26 17.55 -3.99 12.09
N ALA A 27 16.36 -3.37 12.01
CA ALA A 27 15.18 -4.03 11.44
C ALA A 27 15.36 -4.41 9.97
N ASN A 28 15.91 -3.53 9.14
CA ASN A 28 16.19 -3.86 7.73
C ASN A 28 17.21 -5.01 7.59
N MET A 29 18.27 -5.01 8.41
CA MET A 29 19.25 -6.11 8.41
C MET A 29 18.63 -7.43 8.87
N LEU A 30 17.73 -7.39 9.86
CA LEU A 30 16.96 -8.56 10.28
C LEU A 30 16.08 -9.10 9.14
N LEU A 31 15.44 -8.21 8.38
CA LEU A 31 14.64 -8.58 7.21
C LEU A 31 15.49 -9.20 6.11
N ASP A 32 16.65 -8.61 5.80
CA ASP A 32 17.55 -9.12 4.78
C ASP A 32 18.10 -10.50 5.17
N ALA A 33 18.44 -10.70 6.46
CA ALA A 33 18.85 -12.01 6.99
C ALA A 33 17.70 -13.03 6.97
N ALA A 34 16.48 -12.62 7.29
CA ALA A 34 15.31 -13.48 7.20
C ALA A 34 15.03 -13.87 5.73
N ALA A 35 15.20 -12.95 4.78
CA ALA A 35 15.04 -13.22 3.36
C ALA A 35 16.07 -14.23 2.85
N GLU A 36 17.35 -14.06 3.22
CA GLU A 36 18.44 -14.98 2.88
C GLU A 36 18.21 -16.37 3.48
N ALA A 37 17.73 -16.42 4.73
CA ALA A 37 17.36 -17.67 5.40
C ALA A 37 16.09 -18.32 4.81
N GLY A 38 15.35 -17.60 3.96
CA GLY A 38 14.20 -18.12 3.24
C GLY A 38 12.84 -17.88 3.90
N TYR A 39 12.73 -16.95 4.84
CA TYR A 39 11.47 -16.54 5.47
C TYR A 39 10.74 -15.46 4.69
N TYR A 40 9.46 -15.29 4.99
CA TYR A 40 8.64 -14.15 4.60
C TYR A 40 8.65 -13.12 5.72
N ALA A 41 8.43 -11.85 5.34
CA ALA A 41 8.41 -10.75 6.29
C ALA A 41 7.41 -9.67 5.90
N LEU A 42 6.89 -9.01 6.91
CA LEU A 42 6.25 -7.71 6.81
C LEU A 42 6.95 -6.76 7.78
N PHE A 43 7.36 -5.60 7.29
CA PHE A 43 8.00 -4.56 8.07
C PHE A 43 7.28 -3.24 7.88
N GLY A 44 6.59 -2.81 8.93
CA GLY A 44 6.02 -1.49 9.05
C GLY A 44 6.88 -0.58 9.93
N ARG A 45 6.65 0.73 9.83
CA ARG A 45 7.34 1.72 10.64
C ARG A 45 6.37 2.72 11.25
N SER A 46 6.69 3.14 12.46
CA SER A 46 6.03 4.23 13.16
C SER A 46 7.08 5.25 13.56
N SER A 47 6.88 6.50 13.15
CA SER A 47 7.78 7.60 13.47
C SER A 47 7.01 8.84 13.87
N GLY A 48 7.60 9.61 14.78
CA GLY A 48 7.13 10.95 15.09
C GLY A 48 7.24 11.88 13.88
N PRO A 49 6.63 13.08 13.94
CA PRO A 49 6.69 14.05 12.85
C PRO A 49 8.09 14.70 12.68
N GLN A 50 9.00 14.53 13.64
CA GLN A 50 10.34 15.11 13.60
C GLN A 50 11.32 14.28 12.76
N ILE A 51 12.13 14.95 11.93
CA ILE A 51 13.17 14.30 11.12
C ILE A 51 14.35 13.81 11.99
N ARG A 52 14.70 14.53 13.06
CA ARG A 52 15.80 14.17 13.99
C ARG A 52 15.31 14.18 15.43
N GLY A 53 15.80 13.22 16.23
CA GLY A 53 15.56 13.16 17.67
C GLY A 53 14.12 12.81 18.10
N GLY A 54 13.26 12.40 17.16
CA GLY A 54 11.91 11.89 17.45
C GLY A 54 11.88 10.40 17.75
N GLU A 55 10.74 9.89 18.18
CA GLU A 55 10.48 8.48 18.42
C GLU A 55 10.40 7.66 17.12
N ALA A 56 10.94 6.45 17.14
CA ALA A 56 10.85 5.50 16.03
C ALA A 56 10.59 4.07 16.55
N ALA A 57 9.69 3.36 15.86
CA ALA A 57 9.42 1.95 16.07
C ALA A 57 9.44 1.22 14.73
N ALA A 58 10.24 0.17 14.66
CA ALA A 58 10.23 -0.80 13.57
C ALA A 58 9.36 -1.99 13.99
N ILE A 59 8.28 -2.27 13.26
CA ILE A 59 7.32 -3.32 13.56
C ILE A 59 7.49 -4.42 12.52
N VAL A 60 7.98 -5.58 12.93
CA VAL A 60 8.36 -6.67 12.05
C VAL A 60 7.55 -7.91 12.38
N ARG A 61 7.00 -8.56 11.36
CA ARG A 61 6.44 -9.91 11.46
C ARG A 61 7.21 -10.81 10.49
N LEU A 62 7.83 -11.85 11.02
CA LEU A 62 8.55 -12.88 10.26
C LEU A 62 7.75 -14.18 10.27
N SER A 63 7.80 -14.96 9.19
CA SER A 63 6.98 -16.16 9.07
C SER A 63 7.56 -17.17 8.06
N PRO A 64 7.38 -18.49 8.29
CA PRO A 64 7.70 -19.50 7.28
C PRO A 64 6.73 -19.47 6.08
N GLU A 65 5.56 -18.85 6.23
CA GLU A 65 4.52 -18.68 5.21
C GLU A 65 4.30 -17.20 4.86
N PRO A 66 3.77 -16.86 3.67
CA PRO A 66 3.49 -15.47 3.31
C PRO A 66 2.63 -14.72 4.35
N VAL A 67 3.06 -13.52 4.74
CA VAL A 67 2.35 -12.65 5.68
C VAL A 67 1.99 -11.31 5.02
N THR A 68 0.75 -10.86 5.22
CA THR A 68 0.22 -9.63 4.59
C THR A 68 -0.44 -8.66 5.58
N SER A 69 -0.39 -8.96 6.87
CA SER A 69 -0.92 -8.12 7.95
C SER A 69 -0.05 -8.18 9.19
N VAL A 70 -0.13 -7.13 10.00
CA VAL A 70 0.37 -7.15 11.38
C VAL A 70 -0.41 -8.20 12.20
N ASP A 71 0.25 -8.77 13.20
CA ASP A 71 -0.38 -9.73 14.11
C ASP A 71 -1.16 -9.01 15.23
N ASP A 72 -1.87 -9.73 16.09
CA ASP A 72 -2.67 -9.10 17.17
C ASP A 72 -1.86 -8.62 18.36
N THR A 73 -0.68 -9.21 18.53
CA THR A 73 0.23 -9.00 19.66
C THR A 73 1.66 -8.90 19.16
N THR A 74 2.49 -8.15 19.88
CA THR A 74 3.94 -8.09 19.69
C THR A 74 4.59 -9.06 20.68
N GLU A 75 5.17 -10.16 20.21
CA GLU A 75 5.81 -11.13 21.09
C GLU A 75 7.11 -10.61 21.72
N ILE A 76 7.88 -9.78 21.00
CA ILE A 76 9.12 -9.19 21.52
C ILE A 76 9.11 -7.69 21.28
N LEU A 77 9.16 -6.89 22.34
CA LEU A 77 9.44 -5.46 22.27
C LEU A 77 10.85 -5.20 22.80
N LEU A 78 11.77 -4.81 21.91
CA LEU A 78 13.12 -4.41 22.29
C LEU A 78 13.26 -2.89 22.18
N ALA A 79 13.59 -2.23 23.28
CA ALA A 79 13.87 -0.80 23.30
C ALA A 79 15.38 -0.55 23.45
N ILE A 80 16.01 0.00 22.41
CA ILE A 80 17.39 0.51 22.52
C ILE A 80 17.41 1.69 23.50
N ASP A 81 16.40 2.53 23.41
CA ASP A 81 16.03 3.55 24.38
C ASP A 81 14.50 3.74 24.32
N TRP A 82 13.94 4.45 25.29
CA TRP A 82 12.47 4.62 25.42
C TRP A 82 11.94 5.93 24.84
N GLN A 83 12.77 6.78 24.25
CA GLN A 83 12.44 8.19 23.98
C GLN A 83 11.07 8.36 23.30
N ASN A 84 10.07 8.83 24.06
CA ASN A 84 8.67 9.02 23.64
C ASN A 84 7.95 7.79 23.04
N VAL A 85 8.49 6.58 23.21
CA VAL A 85 7.95 5.32 22.66
C VAL A 85 6.53 5.03 23.16
N GLN A 86 6.13 5.55 24.33
CA GLN A 86 4.77 5.45 24.86
C GLN A 86 3.70 6.01 23.91
N ARG A 87 4.07 6.90 22.98
CA ARG A 87 3.17 7.41 21.93
C ARG A 87 2.72 6.32 20.96
N PHE A 88 3.50 5.26 20.80
CA PHE A 88 3.19 4.11 19.95
C PHE A 88 2.58 2.94 20.73
N ALA A 89 2.27 3.09 22.02
CA ALA A 89 1.79 1.98 22.85
C ALA A 89 0.55 1.28 22.27
N ALA A 90 -0.37 2.02 21.66
CA ALA A 90 -1.56 1.44 21.03
C ALA A 90 -1.24 0.66 19.72
N GLU A 91 -0.12 0.96 19.07
CA GLU A 91 0.36 0.26 17.87
C GLU A 91 1.20 -0.97 18.19
N LEU A 92 1.65 -1.08 19.45
CA LEU A 92 2.53 -2.13 19.97
C LEU A 92 1.79 -2.92 21.07
N PRO A 93 0.70 -3.65 20.73
CA PRO A 93 -0.06 -4.40 21.71
C PRO A 93 0.80 -5.50 22.34
N LEU A 94 0.90 -5.49 23.66
CA LEU A 94 1.64 -6.48 24.45
C LEU A 94 0.67 -7.25 25.34
N ASP A 95 1.01 -8.49 25.65
CA ASP A 95 0.28 -9.31 26.63
C ASP A 95 1.24 -10.08 27.56
N LYS A 96 0.68 -10.95 28.41
CA LYS A 96 1.46 -11.78 29.35
C LYS A 96 2.41 -12.79 28.68
N ASN A 97 2.27 -13.04 27.38
CA ASN A 97 3.14 -13.91 26.60
C ASN A 97 4.26 -13.11 25.90
N SER A 98 4.14 -11.78 25.86
CA SER A 98 5.16 -10.88 25.33
C SER A 98 6.38 -10.77 26.26
N VAL A 99 7.52 -10.40 25.67
CA VAL A 99 8.75 -10.06 26.38
C VAL A 99 9.17 -8.64 26.03
N ILE A 100 9.45 -7.83 27.06
CA ILE A 100 10.04 -6.50 26.92
C ILE A 100 11.53 -6.60 27.23
N ILE A 101 12.37 -6.22 26.28
CA ILE A 101 13.83 -6.18 26.42
C ILE A 101 14.24 -4.71 26.52
N THR A 102 14.88 -4.35 27.63
CA THR A 102 15.25 -2.96 27.94
C THR A 102 16.72 -2.85 28.32
N ASP A 103 17.34 -1.73 27.98
CA ASP A 103 18.62 -1.33 28.57
C ASP A 103 18.33 -0.49 29.82
N PRO A 104 18.63 -0.97 31.04
CA PRO A 104 18.32 -0.25 32.28
C PRO A 104 19.08 1.09 32.39
N THR A 105 20.17 1.28 31.63
CA THR A 105 20.88 2.56 31.56
C THR A 105 20.10 3.63 30.77
N GLN A 106 19.02 3.25 30.08
CA GLN A 106 18.22 4.11 29.20
C GLN A 106 16.86 4.52 29.78
N GLY A 107 16.71 4.37 31.09
CA GLY A 107 15.50 4.72 31.83
C GLY A 107 14.57 3.53 32.02
N GLU A 108 13.52 3.76 32.82
CA GLU A 108 12.54 2.74 33.15
C GLU A 108 11.61 2.45 31.97
N VAL A 109 11.10 1.21 31.94
CA VAL A 109 10.06 0.81 30.98
C VAL A 109 8.82 1.71 31.20
N PRO A 110 8.29 2.36 30.15
CA PRO A 110 7.11 3.20 30.27
C PRO A 110 5.94 2.45 30.93
N GLU A 111 5.27 3.10 31.87
CA GLU A 111 4.21 2.49 32.69
C GLU A 111 3.12 1.82 31.84
N VAL A 112 2.74 2.44 30.71
CA VAL A 112 1.76 1.90 29.76
C VAL A 112 2.17 0.54 29.18
N MET A 113 3.47 0.32 28.95
CA MET A 113 4.00 -0.95 28.46
C MET A 113 4.16 -1.95 29.60
N ALA A 114 4.63 -1.51 30.77
CA ALA A 114 4.81 -2.36 31.94
C ALA A 114 3.48 -2.97 32.44
N LYS A 115 2.36 -2.25 32.27
CA LYS A 115 1.00 -2.73 32.63
C LYS A 115 0.47 -3.86 31.75
N SER A 116 1.14 -4.21 30.66
CA SER A 116 0.73 -5.31 29.76
C SER A 116 0.81 -6.70 30.41
N GLY A 117 1.57 -6.84 31.50
CA GLY A 117 1.90 -8.14 32.10
C GLY A 117 3.01 -8.89 31.36
N ALA A 118 3.61 -8.28 30.34
CA ALA A 118 4.77 -8.82 29.64
C ALA A 118 5.96 -9.02 30.59
N ARG A 119 6.76 -10.05 30.34
CA ARG A 119 7.97 -10.30 31.10
C ARG A 119 9.03 -9.27 30.72
N ILE A 120 9.55 -8.53 31.70
CA ILE A 120 10.62 -7.55 31.48
C ILE A 120 11.97 -8.24 31.69
N VAL A 121 12.89 -8.02 30.74
CA VAL A 121 14.24 -8.57 30.74
C VAL A 121 15.24 -7.46 30.44
N GLU A 122 16.33 -7.44 31.19
CA GLU A 122 17.39 -6.45 31.04
C GLU A 122 18.46 -6.96 30.07
N LEU A 123 18.86 -6.07 29.16
CA LEU A 123 20.01 -6.25 28.27
C LEU A 123 20.80 -4.94 28.28
N HIS A 124 21.98 -4.94 28.88
CA HIS A 124 22.88 -3.78 28.97
C HIS A 124 23.54 -3.47 27.61
N MET A 125 22.73 -3.17 26.59
CA MET A 125 23.15 -3.01 25.19
C MET A 125 24.27 -1.99 25.04
N LYS A 126 24.19 -0.84 25.72
CA LYS A 126 25.21 0.20 25.64
C LYS A 126 26.53 -0.21 26.27
N ASP A 127 26.49 -0.92 27.39
CA ASP A 127 27.71 -1.35 28.06
C ASP A 127 28.40 -2.46 27.28
N LEU A 128 27.63 -3.46 26.81
CA LEU A 128 28.13 -4.50 25.92
C LEU A 128 28.74 -3.93 24.63
N ALA A 129 28.14 -2.88 24.07
CA ALA A 129 28.64 -2.19 22.89
C ALA A 129 29.95 -1.42 23.16
N LYS A 130 30.12 -0.80 24.34
CA LYS A 130 31.36 -0.06 24.69
C LYS A 130 32.58 -0.95 24.82
N GLU A 131 32.39 -2.21 25.18
CA GLU A 131 33.47 -3.20 25.25
C GLU A 131 34.03 -3.56 23.87
N ILE A 132 33.36 -3.18 22.78
CA ILE A 132 33.76 -3.45 21.41
C ILE A 132 34.17 -2.13 20.75
N PRO A 133 35.42 -1.96 20.29
CA PRO A 133 35.82 -0.78 19.53
C PRO A 133 34.91 -0.57 18.31
N GLY A 134 34.20 0.56 18.25
CA GLY A 134 33.23 0.86 17.18
C GLY A 134 31.88 0.13 17.29
N GLY A 135 31.65 -0.62 18.37
CA GLY A 135 30.42 -1.33 18.65
C GLY A 135 29.22 -0.40 18.80
N ARG A 136 28.03 -0.89 18.43
CA ARG A 136 26.78 -0.11 18.51
C ARG A 136 25.68 -0.92 19.16
N ALA A 137 24.89 -0.27 20.01
CA ALA A 137 23.80 -0.91 20.75
C ALA A 137 22.75 -1.56 19.83
N ASN A 138 22.49 -0.98 18.65
CA ASN A 138 21.56 -1.57 17.69
C ASN A 138 22.04 -2.90 17.10
N MET A 139 23.35 -3.15 17.04
CA MET A 139 23.90 -4.43 16.59
C MET A 139 23.84 -5.49 17.70
N ILE A 140 24.02 -5.09 18.96
CA ILE A 140 23.74 -5.95 20.13
C ILE A 140 22.27 -6.37 20.11
N ALA A 141 21.36 -5.42 19.91
CA ALA A 141 19.93 -5.65 19.79
C ALA A 141 19.57 -6.62 18.65
N LEU A 142 20.17 -6.43 17.48
CA LEU A 142 19.98 -7.31 16.32
C LEU A 142 20.38 -8.76 16.63
N GLY A 143 21.54 -8.97 17.24
CA GLY A 143 22.01 -10.29 17.62
C GLY A 143 21.13 -10.96 18.67
N ALA A 144 20.69 -10.20 19.68
CA ALA A 144 19.79 -10.69 20.70
C ALA A 144 18.45 -11.14 20.12
N VAL A 145 17.83 -10.32 19.26
CA VAL A 145 16.57 -10.68 18.59
C VAL A 145 16.74 -11.90 17.70
N ALA A 146 17.80 -11.96 16.88
CA ALA A 146 18.05 -13.11 16.01
C ALA A 146 18.14 -14.42 16.81
N GLN A 147 18.89 -14.42 17.91
CA GLN A 147 18.99 -15.56 18.81
C GLN A 147 17.64 -15.93 19.44
N LEU A 148 16.87 -14.95 19.91
CA LEU A 148 15.60 -15.19 20.60
C LEU A 148 14.52 -15.76 19.70
N ILE A 149 14.54 -15.45 18.40
CA ILE A 149 13.56 -15.96 17.43
C ILE A 149 14.04 -17.19 16.66
N GLY A 150 15.28 -17.64 16.91
CA GLY A 150 15.85 -18.82 16.27
C GLY A 150 16.34 -18.58 14.84
N LEU A 151 16.63 -17.32 14.48
CA LEU A 151 17.27 -16.98 13.23
C LEU A 151 18.79 -17.14 13.36
N SER A 152 19.43 -17.75 12.37
CA SER A 152 20.87 -18.01 12.37
C SER A 152 21.68 -16.70 12.51
N VAL A 153 22.45 -16.60 13.59
CA VAL A 153 23.36 -15.48 13.87
C VAL A 153 24.45 -15.39 12.78
N ASP A 154 24.86 -16.52 12.22
CA ASP A 154 25.83 -16.56 11.12
C ASP A 154 25.24 -15.95 9.85
N THR A 155 23.97 -16.24 9.53
CA THR A 155 23.27 -15.62 8.38
C THR A 155 23.15 -14.11 8.55
N VAL A 156 22.88 -13.62 9.77
CA VAL A 156 22.90 -12.17 10.07
C VAL A 156 24.29 -11.57 9.81
N CYS A 157 25.36 -12.26 10.22
CA CYS A 157 26.73 -11.81 9.99
C CYS A 157 27.12 -11.82 8.50
N GLU A 158 26.64 -12.79 7.72
CA GLU A 158 26.84 -12.87 6.27
C GLU A 158 26.21 -11.67 5.55
N VAL A 159 24.96 -11.32 5.90
CA VAL A 159 24.26 -10.15 5.35
C VAL A 159 24.97 -8.84 5.70
N LEU A 160 25.46 -8.69 6.94
CA LEU A 160 26.33 -7.57 7.32
C LEU A 160 27.57 -7.48 6.41
N GLY A 161 28.13 -8.64 6.05
CA GLY A 161 29.28 -8.73 5.14
C GLY A 161 28.98 -8.20 3.74
N GLN A 162 27.79 -8.49 3.21
CA GLN A 162 27.38 -8.00 1.89
C GLN A 162 27.26 -6.46 1.87
N SER A 163 26.72 -5.86 2.94
CA SER A 163 26.50 -4.41 3.02
C SER A 163 27.76 -3.60 3.38
N LEU A 164 28.59 -4.08 4.32
CA LEU A 164 29.63 -3.26 4.95
C LEU A 164 31.05 -3.68 4.58
N LYS A 165 31.33 -4.96 4.33
CA LYS A 165 32.71 -5.49 4.24
C LYS A 165 33.58 -4.80 3.19
N LYS A 166 33.03 -4.48 2.02
CA LYS A 166 33.77 -3.80 0.94
C LYS A 166 33.89 -2.29 1.15
N LYS A 167 33.02 -1.67 1.96
CA LYS A 167 32.91 -0.22 2.10
C LYS A 167 33.56 0.30 3.39
N ARG A 168 33.48 -0.46 4.49
CA ARG A 168 34.00 -0.15 5.83
C ARG A 168 34.29 -1.44 6.62
N ALA A 169 35.51 -1.98 6.47
CA ALA A 169 35.91 -3.25 7.08
C ALA A 169 35.94 -3.22 8.62
N ASP A 170 36.43 -2.11 9.19
CA ASP A 170 36.43 -1.82 10.62
C ASP A 170 35.00 -1.81 11.21
N ALA A 171 34.07 -1.12 10.55
CA ALA A 171 32.68 -1.08 10.96
C ALA A 171 31.99 -2.45 10.84
N TYR A 172 32.41 -3.26 9.86
CA TYR A 172 31.91 -4.63 9.70
C TYR A 172 32.36 -5.53 10.85
N GLU A 173 33.66 -5.56 11.18
CA GLU A 173 34.20 -6.37 12.28
C GLU A 173 33.55 -6.01 13.62
N ALA A 174 33.43 -4.72 13.91
CA ALA A 174 32.74 -4.23 15.11
C ALA A 174 31.26 -4.63 15.15
N SER A 175 30.56 -4.59 14.01
CA SER A 175 29.14 -4.99 13.93
C SER A 175 28.97 -6.50 14.14
N VAL A 176 29.83 -7.33 13.55
CA VAL A 176 29.82 -8.79 13.74
C VAL A 176 30.10 -9.15 15.20
N ALA A 177 31.10 -8.54 15.82
CA ALA A 177 31.40 -8.75 17.24
C ALA A 177 30.20 -8.37 18.12
N ALA A 178 29.53 -7.25 17.83
CA ALA A 178 28.35 -6.81 18.57
C ALA A 178 27.16 -7.76 18.38
N VAL A 179 26.88 -8.20 17.15
CA VAL A 179 25.82 -9.19 16.88
C VAL A 179 26.07 -10.48 17.67
N LYS A 180 27.28 -11.02 17.63
CA LYS A 180 27.62 -12.25 18.38
C LYS A 180 27.47 -12.08 19.88
N LYS A 181 27.93 -10.95 20.43
CA LYS A 181 27.82 -10.65 21.86
C LYS A 181 26.37 -10.46 22.31
N GLY A 182 25.53 -9.84 21.48
CA GLY A 182 24.10 -9.73 21.71
C GLY A 182 23.38 -11.08 21.71
N ALA A 183 23.75 -11.95 20.77
CA ALA A 183 23.22 -13.32 20.71
C ALA A 183 23.62 -14.14 21.94
N GLU A 184 24.88 -14.08 22.37
CA GLU A 184 25.35 -14.75 23.58
C GLU A 184 24.60 -14.27 24.82
N ALA A 185 24.45 -12.96 24.99
CA ALA A 185 23.71 -12.37 26.11
C ALA A 185 22.23 -12.79 26.13
N ALA A 186 21.63 -13.05 24.96
CA ALA A 186 20.24 -13.48 24.87
C ALA A 186 19.98 -14.92 25.36
N LEU A 187 21.00 -15.77 25.46
CA LEU A 187 20.84 -17.16 25.92
C LEU A 187 20.32 -17.27 27.35
N SER A 188 20.60 -16.27 28.21
CA SER A 188 20.15 -16.23 29.61
C SER A 188 18.75 -15.60 29.78
N MET A 189 18.14 -15.10 28.71
CA MET A 189 16.87 -14.35 28.76
C MET A 189 15.62 -15.23 28.75
N GLY A 190 15.79 -16.55 28.77
CA GLY A 190 14.68 -17.51 28.65
C GLY A 190 14.13 -17.62 27.23
N THR A 191 13.08 -18.43 27.08
CA THR A 191 12.49 -18.70 25.76
C THR A 191 11.45 -17.66 25.36
N THR A 192 11.36 -17.43 24.06
CA THR A 192 10.27 -16.67 23.41
C THR A 192 9.69 -17.51 22.27
N LYS A 193 8.65 -16.99 21.61
CA LYS A 193 8.10 -17.61 20.40
C LYS A 193 9.18 -17.66 19.32
N GLN A 194 9.53 -18.87 18.89
CA GLN A 194 10.51 -19.12 17.83
C GLN A 194 9.85 -19.10 16.46
N LEU A 195 10.62 -18.79 15.42
CA LEU A 195 10.19 -18.96 14.05
C LEU A 195 9.91 -20.44 13.76
N GLY A 196 8.77 -20.68 13.10
CA GLY A 196 8.43 -22.00 12.59
C GLY A 196 9.44 -22.46 11.55
N LYS A 197 9.61 -23.78 11.40
CA LYS A 197 10.52 -24.33 10.39
C LYS A 197 10.00 -24.04 8.99
N LEU A 198 10.92 -23.71 8.08
CA LEU A 198 10.61 -23.60 6.66
C LEU A 198 10.23 -24.96 6.07
N ALA A 199 9.25 -24.95 5.19
CA ALA A 199 8.86 -26.10 4.39
C ALA A 199 9.31 -25.88 2.94
N GLY A 200 9.95 -26.89 2.35
CA GLY A 200 10.36 -26.88 0.95
C GLY A 200 11.70 -26.20 0.66
N GLU A 201 12.06 -26.21 -0.62
CA GLU A 201 13.32 -25.64 -1.12
C GLU A 201 13.25 -24.10 -1.22
N PRO A 202 14.38 -23.39 -1.07
CA PRO A 202 14.44 -21.94 -1.24
C PRO A 202 13.96 -21.49 -2.62
N ALA A 203 12.90 -20.69 -2.66
CA ALA A 203 12.42 -20.04 -3.88
C ALA A 203 12.95 -18.59 -3.97
N LYS A 204 13.03 -18.07 -5.20
CA LYS A 204 13.31 -16.65 -5.42
C LYS A 204 12.19 -15.82 -4.80
N ARG A 205 12.59 -14.82 -4.01
CA ARG A 205 11.67 -13.87 -3.34
C ARG A 205 12.04 -12.44 -3.72
N TRP A 206 11.08 -11.55 -3.59
CA TRP A 206 11.30 -10.11 -3.71
C TRP A 206 11.29 -9.46 -2.35
N SER A 207 12.11 -8.41 -2.21
CA SER A 207 12.05 -7.45 -1.13
C SER A 207 11.68 -6.10 -1.70
N ILE A 208 10.50 -5.59 -1.37
CA ILE A 208 9.96 -4.38 -1.98
C ILE A 208 8.99 -3.68 -1.03
N THR A 209 8.88 -2.36 -1.15
CA THR A 209 7.80 -1.57 -0.53
C THR A 209 6.61 -1.42 -1.47
N GLY A 210 5.44 -1.03 -0.96
CA GLY A 210 4.27 -0.80 -1.82
C GLY A 210 4.47 0.38 -2.76
N ASN A 211 5.18 1.42 -2.33
CA ASN A 211 5.53 2.58 -3.15
C ASN A 211 6.48 2.19 -4.30
N GLU A 212 7.54 1.42 -4.01
CA GLU A 212 8.42 0.90 -5.08
C GLU A 212 7.67 -0.05 -6.02
N ALA A 213 6.77 -0.88 -5.49
CA ALA A 213 5.94 -1.77 -6.30
C ALA A 213 5.00 -0.98 -7.23
N ALA A 214 4.34 0.07 -6.73
CA ALA A 214 3.51 0.96 -7.54
C ALA A 214 4.34 1.66 -8.63
N ALA A 215 5.51 2.20 -8.28
CA ALA A 215 6.40 2.84 -9.24
C ALA A 215 6.89 1.88 -10.34
N LEU A 216 7.25 0.65 -9.97
CA LEU A 216 7.60 -0.40 -10.93
C LEU A 216 6.39 -0.78 -11.80
N GLY A 217 5.20 -0.86 -11.21
CA GLY A 217 3.94 -1.07 -11.94
C GLY A 217 3.69 0.02 -12.98
N ALA A 218 3.93 1.28 -12.64
CA ALA A 218 3.83 2.40 -13.58
C ALA A 218 4.79 2.27 -14.76
N VAL A 219 6.07 1.93 -14.49
CA VAL A 219 7.08 1.72 -15.55
C VAL A 219 6.69 0.56 -16.46
N ARG A 220 6.26 -0.57 -15.89
CA ARG A 220 5.78 -1.75 -16.63
C ARG A 220 4.50 -1.47 -17.42
N GLY A 221 3.64 -0.60 -16.89
CA GLY A 221 2.43 -0.13 -17.54
C GLY A 221 2.69 0.76 -18.75
N GLY A 222 3.94 1.20 -18.98
CA GLY A 222 4.31 2.00 -20.14
C GLY A 222 4.42 3.50 -19.87
N VAL A 223 4.38 3.93 -18.61
CA VAL A 223 4.55 5.34 -18.25
C VAL A 223 5.89 5.88 -18.78
N ARG A 224 5.85 7.06 -19.39
CA ARG A 224 7.03 7.79 -19.87
C ARG A 224 7.10 9.24 -19.40
N PHE A 225 6.11 9.73 -18.66
CA PHE A 225 6.16 11.06 -18.09
C PHE A 225 5.62 11.06 -16.65
N CYS A 226 6.31 11.73 -15.74
CA CYS A 226 5.86 11.96 -14.39
C CYS A 226 6.21 13.37 -13.95
N ALA A 227 5.23 14.13 -13.49
CA ALA A 227 5.42 15.39 -12.81
C ALA A 227 4.74 15.31 -11.44
N ALA A 228 5.48 15.61 -10.37
CA ALA A 228 4.98 15.41 -9.02
C ALA A 228 5.60 16.37 -7.99
N TYR A 229 4.86 16.64 -6.92
CA TYR A 229 5.30 17.39 -5.76
C TYR A 229 5.55 16.44 -4.58
N PRO A 230 6.69 16.52 -3.87
CA PRO A 230 6.97 15.62 -2.75
C PRO A 230 5.99 15.79 -1.58
N ILE A 231 5.28 14.71 -1.23
CA ILE A 231 4.37 14.66 -0.08
C ILE A 231 4.42 13.30 0.60
N THR A 232 4.53 13.27 1.93
CA THR A 232 4.44 12.01 2.71
C THR A 232 3.02 11.46 2.61
N PRO A 233 2.81 10.15 2.33
CA PRO A 233 3.79 9.07 2.25
C PRO A 233 4.15 8.65 0.81
N ALA A 234 3.87 9.47 -0.20
CA ALA A 234 4.06 9.15 -1.62
C ALA A 234 5.47 9.39 -2.18
N THR A 235 6.34 10.13 -1.48
CA THR A 235 7.67 10.55 -1.97
C THR A 235 8.55 9.40 -2.50
N GLU A 236 8.47 8.21 -1.94
CA GLU A 236 9.27 7.05 -2.39
C GLU A 236 8.92 6.61 -3.83
N ILE A 237 7.69 6.89 -4.30
CA ILE A 237 7.31 6.68 -5.71
C ILE A 237 8.11 7.63 -6.61
N LEU A 238 8.22 8.90 -6.21
CA LEU A 238 8.95 9.93 -6.96
C LEU A 238 10.44 9.61 -7.01
N GLU A 239 11.02 9.23 -5.87
CA GLU A 239 12.43 8.82 -5.77
C GLU A 239 12.72 7.66 -6.75
N TYR A 240 11.86 6.64 -6.77
CA TYR A 240 12.00 5.52 -7.70
C TYR A 240 11.91 5.99 -9.16
N LEU A 241 10.84 6.71 -9.52
CA LEU A 241 10.57 7.15 -10.89
C LEU A 241 11.61 8.13 -11.43
N SER A 242 12.17 9.00 -10.57
CA SER A 242 13.23 9.94 -10.95
C SER A 242 14.45 9.24 -11.54
N SER A 243 14.76 8.04 -11.04
CA SER A 243 15.89 7.24 -11.51
C SER A 243 15.51 6.20 -12.57
N ALA A 244 14.24 5.74 -12.58
CA ALA A 244 13.77 4.68 -13.45
C ALA A 244 13.32 5.20 -14.83
N LEU A 245 12.59 6.32 -14.88
CA LEU A 245 12.04 6.85 -16.14
C LEU A 245 13.11 7.19 -17.17
N PRO A 246 14.23 7.88 -16.84
CA PRO A 246 15.28 8.17 -17.82
C PRO A 246 15.87 6.92 -18.47
N LYS A 247 15.92 5.79 -17.74
CA LYS A 247 16.46 4.50 -18.25
C LYS A 247 15.55 3.86 -19.30
N VAL A 248 14.28 4.24 -19.35
CA VAL A 248 13.29 3.73 -20.31
C VAL A 248 12.84 4.81 -21.31
N GLY A 249 13.59 5.92 -21.41
CA GLY A 249 13.30 7.03 -22.33
C GLY A 249 12.17 7.95 -21.87
N GLY A 250 11.81 7.92 -20.59
CA GLY A 250 10.84 8.81 -19.98
C GLY A 250 11.45 10.00 -19.26
N THR A 251 10.60 10.91 -18.79
CA THR A 251 10.99 12.14 -18.09
C THR A 251 10.30 12.23 -16.73
N PHE A 252 11.07 12.64 -15.71
CA PHE A 252 10.58 12.99 -14.39
C PHE A 252 10.78 14.49 -14.15
N VAL A 253 9.76 15.16 -13.60
CA VAL A 253 9.79 16.57 -13.22
C VAL A 253 9.32 16.68 -11.77
N GLN A 254 10.12 17.33 -10.92
CA GLN A 254 9.63 17.79 -9.63
C GLN A 254 8.98 19.16 -9.84
N ALA A 255 7.66 19.22 -9.72
CA ALA A 255 6.92 20.47 -9.89
C ALA A 255 6.94 21.31 -8.60
N GLU A 256 6.45 22.54 -8.69
CA GLU A 256 6.37 23.51 -7.60
C GLU A 256 5.22 23.22 -6.62
N ASP A 257 4.15 22.58 -7.08
CA ASP A 257 2.99 22.15 -6.29
C ASP A 257 2.19 21.04 -7.03
N GLU A 258 1.11 20.54 -6.41
CA GLU A 258 0.24 19.54 -6.99
C GLU A 258 -0.61 20.02 -8.17
N LEU A 259 -0.91 21.32 -8.28
CA LEU A 259 -1.62 21.90 -9.42
C LEU A 259 -0.76 21.87 -10.68
N ALA A 260 0.49 22.31 -10.57
CA ALA A 260 1.48 22.23 -11.63
C ALA A 260 1.76 20.77 -12.01
N SER A 261 1.91 19.88 -11.01
CA SER A 261 2.15 18.45 -11.23
C SER A 261 1.11 17.79 -12.12
N ILE A 262 -0.17 17.93 -11.77
CA ILE A 262 -1.25 17.27 -12.53
C ILE A 262 -1.43 17.90 -13.92
N ASN A 263 -1.33 19.22 -14.04
CA ASN A 263 -1.46 19.90 -15.33
C ASN A 263 -0.30 19.56 -16.28
N MET A 264 0.93 19.43 -15.77
CA MET A 264 2.05 18.92 -16.54
C MET A 264 1.80 17.49 -17.00
N CYS A 265 1.23 16.61 -16.15
CA CYS A 265 0.91 15.24 -16.53
C CYS A 265 -0.18 15.16 -17.61
N VAL A 266 -1.23 15.99 -17.50
CA VAL A 266 -2.27 16.08 -18.54
C VAL A 266 -1.66 16.57 -19.86
N GLY A 267 -0.78 17.58 -19.83
CA GLY A 267 -0.04 18.05 -21.00
C GLY A 267 0.89 16.99 -21.61
N GLY A 268 1.63 16.25 -20.78
CA GLY A 268 2.47 15.13 -21.20
C GLY A 268 1.65 14.01 -21.87
N SER A 269 0.46 13.75 -21.34
CA SER A 269 -0.48 12.80 -21.94
C SER A 269 -1.09 13.31 -23.24
N PHE A 270 -1.48 14.57 -23.34
CA PHE A 270 -1.90 15.16 -24.62
C PHE A 270 -0.78 15.04 -25.68
N GLY A 271 0.49 15.18 -25.28
CA GLY A 271 1.67 14.94 -26.11
C GLY A 271 1.93 13.47 -26.48
N GLY A 272 1.13 12.53 -25.99
CA GLY A 272 1.18 11.10 -26.34
C GLY A 272 1.89 10.19 -25.33
N ALA A 273 2.43 10.72 -24.23
CA ALA A 273 3.07 9.91 -23.21
C ALA A 273 2.08 9.43 -22.15
N ALA A 274 2.05 8.13 -21.84
CA ALA A 274 1.37 7.65 -20.65
C ALA A 274 1.98 8.35 -19.42
N SER A 275 1.15 9.09 -18.68
CA SER A 275 1.58 10.04 -17.66
C SER A 275 1.02 9.67 -16.30
N ILE A 276 1.83 9.85 -15.25
CA ILE A 276 1.46 9.54 -13.87
C ILE A 276 1.93 10.64 -12.91
N THR A 277 1.19 10.86 -11.83
CA THR A 277 1.66 11.58 -10.64
C THR A 277 1.35 10.77 -9.39
N ALA A 278 1.96 11.13 -8.26
CA ALA A 278 1.68 10.52 -6.96
C ALA A 278 1.57 11.60 -5.89
N THR A 279 0.60 11.43 -4.99
CA THR A 279 0.21 12.41 -3.98
C THR A 279 -0.41 11.74 -2.75
N ALA A 280 -1.00 12.53 -1.85
CA ALA A 280 -1.86 12.10 -0.76
C ALA A 280 -3.12 13.00 -0.70
N GLY A 281 -4.09 12.73 0.18
CA GLY A 281 -5.34 13.49 0.32
C GLY A 281 -5.29 15.02 0.12
N PRO A 282 -4.37 15.78 0.75
CA PRO A 282 -4.27 17.22 0.52
C PRO A 282 -3.93 17.60 -0.92
N GLY A 283 -3.01 16.87 -1.55
CA GLY A 283 -2.64 17.10 -2.92
C GLY A 283 -3.69 16.60 -3.91
N LEU A 284 -4.35 15.47 -3.62
CA LEU A 284 -5.51 15.03 -4.39
C LEU A 284 -6.59 16.12 -4.43
N SER A 285 -6.84 16.79 -3.30
CA SER A 285 -7.80 17.89 -3.22
C SER A 285 -7.47 19.05 -4.17
N LEU A 286 -6.19 19.35 -4.38
CA LEU A 286 -5.73 20.35 -5.34
C LEU A 286 -5.87 19.86 -6.78
N MET A 287 -5.70 18.56 -7.04
CA MET A 287 -5.73 17.99 -8.39
C MET A 287 -7.14 17.82 -8.97
N ILE A 288 -8.20 17.91 -8.16
CA ILE A 288 -9.58 17.63 -8.56
C ILE A 288 -10.04 18.44 -9.79
N GLU A 289 -9.69 19.72 -9.87
CA GLU A 289 -10.07 20.57 -11.01
C GLU A 289 -9.49 20.04 -12.33
N ALA A 290 -8.18 19.73 -12.33
CA ALA A 290 -7.49 19.20 -13.50
C ALA A 290 -7.97 17.78 -13.88
N LEU A 291 -8.39 16.97 -12.89
CA LEU A 291 -9.00 15.66 -13.16
C LEU A 291 -10.39 15.80 -13.82
N GLY A 292 -11.17 16.82 -13.44
CA GLY A 292 -12.38 17.21 -14.15
C GLY A 292 -12.10 17.58 -15.60
N MET A 293 -11.09 18.43 -15.84
CA MET A 293 -10.65 18.78 -17.20
C MET A 293 -10.14 17.57 -17.99
N ALA A 294 -9.37 16.66 -17.37
CA ALA A 294 -8.90 15.43 -18.01
C ALA A 294 -10.06 14.49 -18.39
N THR A 295 -11.13 14.49 -17.59
CA THR A 295 -12.36 13.74 -17.89
C THR A 295 -13.09 14.33 -19.09
N ALA A 296 -13.32 15.64 -19.09
CA ALA A 296 -13.97 16.35 -20.20
C ALA A 296 -13.17 16.20 -21.50
N SER A 297 -11.86 16.43 -21.45
CA SER A 297 -10.97 16.34 -22.61
C SER A 297 -10.62 14.90 -23.04
N GLU A 298 -11.06 13.89 -22.28
CA GLU A 298 -10.72 12.47 -22.47
C GLU A 298 -9.20 12.25 -22.57
N THR A 299 -8.45 12.89 -21.68
CA THR A 299 -7.00 12.78 -21.61
C THR A 299 -6.61 11.80 -20.50
N PRO A 300 -5.98 10.65 -20.81
CA PRO A 300 -5.66 9.65 -19.80
C PRO A 300 -4.54 10.13 -18.88
N VAL A 301 -4.71 9.95 -17.57
CA VAL A 301 -3.68 10.25 -16.56
C VAL A 301 -3.91 9.38 -15.34
N VAL A 302 -2.84 8.91 -14.71
CA VAL A 302 -2.93 8.14 -13.47
C VAL A 302 -2.48 9.00 -12.29
N VAL A 303 -3.24 9.00 -11.19
CA VAL A 303 -2.88 9.62 -9.92
C VAL A 303 -2.82 8.54 -8.86
N VAL A 304 -1.65 8.32 -8.26
CA VAL A 304 -1.53 7.44 -7.10
C VAL A 304 -1.73 8.28 -5.84
N ASP A 305 -2.85 8.10 -5.16
CA ASP A 305 -3.13 8.70 -3.86
C ASP A 305 -2.72 7.71 -2.76
N VAL A 306 -1.60 8.00 -2.09
CA VAL A 306 -1.14 7.23 -0.95
C VAL A 306 -1.75 7.85 0.31
N GLN A 307 -2.96 7.40 0.63
CA GLN A 307 -3.79 7.96 1.69
C GLN A 307 -3.09 7.98 3.05
N ARG A 308 -3.39 8.99 3.85
CA ARG A 308 -2.86 9.20 5.21
C ARG A 308 -3.94 9.78 6.12
N GLY A 309 -3.69 9.82 7.42
CA GLY A 309 -4.67 10.38 8.38
C GLY A 309 -5.05 11.82 8.02
N GLY A 310 -6.34 12.08 7.83
CA GLY A 310 -6.93 13.41 7.60
C GLY A 310 -7.75 13.90 8.80
N PRO A 311 -8.55 14.99 8.66
CA PRO A 311 -8.63 15.89 7.51
C PRO A 311 -7.47 16.91 7.48
N SER A 312 -7.38 17.70 6.40
CA SER A 312 -6.33 18.71 6.20
C SER A 312 -4.93 18.08 6.31
N THR A 313 -3.98 18.69 7.02
CA THR A 313 -2.65 18.10 7.25
C THR A 313 -2.73 16.73 7.93
N GLY A 314 -3.67 16.60 8.88
CA GLY A 314 -3.96 15.39 9.65
C GLY A 314 -2.71 14.76 10.29
N ILE A 315 -2.53 13.46 10.10
CA ILE A 315 -1.41 12.66 10.63
C ILE A 315 -0.63 12.05 9.46
N PRO A 316 0.36 12.78 8.90
CA PRO A 316 1.02 12.37 7.66
C PRO A 316 1.71 11.01 7.68
N THR A 317 2.12 10.55 8.87
CA THR A 317 2.90 9.32 9.06
C THR A 317 2.03 8.09 9.36
N LYS A 318 0.69 8.20 9.29
CA LYS A 318 -0.23 7.14 9.67
C LYS A 318 -1.25 6.85 8.58
N SER A 319 -1.59 5.57 8.46
CA SER A 319 -2.56 5.09 7.47
C SER A 319 -4.00 5.42 7.87
N GLU A 320 -4.78 5.81 6.87
CA GLU A 320 -6.23 5.94 6.90
C GLU A 320 -6.75 5.73 5.48
N GLN A 321 -8.00 5.30 5.33
CA GLN A 321 -8.66 5.07 4.04
C GLN A 321 -9.88 5.99 3.90
N SER A 322 -9.67 7.30 4.10
CA SER A 322 -10.73 8.31 4.16
C SER A 322 -10.78 9.26 2.97
N ASP A 323 -9.99 9.00 1.92
CA ASP A 323 -10.04 9.76 0.67
C ASP A 323 -10.95 9.09 -0.39
N LEU A 324 -11.61 7.96 -0.06
CA LEU A 324 -12.53 7.26 -0.96
C LEU A 324 -13.62 8.18 -1.52
N ASN A 325 -14.26 9.00 -0.68
CA ASN A 325 -15.33 9.89 -1.13
C ASN A 325 -14.83 10.98 -2.10
N ILE A 326 -13.66 11.58 -1.86
CA ILE A 326 -13.12 12.60 -2.76
C ILE A 326 -12.64 11.97 -4.06
N ALA A 327 -12.12 10.74 -4.01
CA ALA A 327 -11.79 9.99 -5.21
C ALA A 327 -13.04 9.67 -6.04
N LEU A 328 -14.14 9.21 -5.42
CA LEU A 328 -15.37 8.85 -6.13
C LEU A 328 -16.19 10.05 -6.63
N TYR A 329 -16.27 11.11 -5.82
CA TYR A 329 -17.26 12.18 -5.97
C TYR A 329 -16.64 13.59 -5.91
N GLY A 330 -15.32 13.72 -5.98
CA GLY A 330 -14.63 15.00 -5.89
C GLY A 330 -14.78 15.86 -7.15
N LEU A 331 -14.86 15.24 -8.32
CA LEU A 331 -15.00 15.94 -9.60
C LEU A 331 -16.33 16.72 -9.64
N HIS A 332 -16.28 17.98 -10.09
CA HIS A 332 -17.49 18.79 -10.24
C HIS A 332 -18.30 18.34 -11.47
N GLY A 333 -19.63 18.30 -11.32
CA GLY A 333 -20.53 17.75 -12.34
C GLY A 333 -20.44 16.22 -12.44
N ASP A 334 -21.05 15.64 -13.47
CA ASP A 334 -20.97 14.20 -13.75
C ASP A 334 -19.67 13.89 -14.49
N GLY A 335 -18.64 13.47 -13.75
CA GLY A 335 -17.31 13.16 -14.27
C GLY A 335 -17.00 11.66 -14.21
N PRO A 336 -17.44 10.83 -15.17
CA PRO A 336 -17.13 9.40 -15.18
C PRO A 336 -15.62 9.17 -15.33
N HIS A 337 -15.03 8.48 -14.36
CA HIS A 337 -13.59 8.23 -14.26
C HIS A 337 -13.30 6.85 -13.64
N LEU A 338 -12.03 6.51 -13.44
CA LEU A 338 -11.63 5.25 -12.82
C LEU A 338 -11.13 5.47 -11.39
N VAL A 339 -11.55 4.61 -10.47
CA VAL A 339 -10.96 4.51 -9.13
C VAL A 339 -10.61 3.06 -8.88
N VAL A 340 -9.35 2.79 -8.56
CA VAL A 340 -8.86 1.44 -8.24
C VAL A 340 -8.06 1.44 -6.94
N ALA A 341 -7.93 0.28 -6.29
CA ALA A 341 -7.14 0.13 -5.06
C ALA A 341 -6.44 -1.23 -4.98
N PRO A 342 -5.14 -1.28 -4.63
CA PRO A 342 -4.46 -2.53 -4.39
C PRO A 342 -4.94 -3.22 -3.10
N THR A 343 -4.80 -4.53 -3.05
CA THR A 343 -5.24 -5.39 -1.93
C THR A 343 -4.07 -5.91 -1.08
N SER A 344 -2.83 -5.62 -1.45
CA SER A 344 -1.62 -5.94 -0.70
C SER A 344 -0.42 -5.16 -1.24
N ILE A 345 0.72 -5.20 -0.54
CA ILE A 345 1.97 -4.57 -0.97
C ILE A 345 2.39 -5.06 -2.36
N GLY A 346 2.33 -6.37 -2.60
CA GLY A 346 2.64 -6.95 -3.91
C GLY A 346 1.66 -6.54 -5.01
N ASP A 347 0.40 -6.37 -4.62
CA ASP A 347 -0.69 -5.98 -5.52
C ASP A 347 -0.62 -4.51 -5.94
N CYS A 348 0.18 -3.67 -5.27
CA CYS A 348 0.48 -2.30 -5.69
C CYS A 348 1.13 -2.26 -7.09
N LEU A 349 1.95 -3.27 -7.43
CA LEU A 349 2.53 -3.39 -8.77
C LEU A 349 1.45 -3.68 -9.80
N LEU A 350 0.70 -4.77 -9.60
CA LEU A 350 -0.35 -5.20 -10.52
C LEU A 350 -1.39 -4.10 -10.72
N THR A 351 -1.87 -3.50 -9.62
CA THR A 351 -2.95 -2.51 -9.68
C THR A 351 -2.49 -1.22 -10.35
N THR A 352 -1.28 -0.74 -10.08
CA THR A 352 -0.77 0.46 -10.78
C THR A 352 -0.51 0.19 -12.26
N GLN A 353 0.03 -0.99 -12.60
CA GLN A 353 0.21 -1.40 -13.99
C GLN A 353 -1.13 -1.49 -14.72
N TRP A 354 -2.14 -2.08 -14.07
CA TRP A 354 -3.50 -2.17 -14.58
C TRP A 354 -4.16 -0.80 -14.69
N ALA A 355 -3.96 0.11 -13.74
CA ALA A 355 -4.47 1.48 -13.78
C ALA A 355 -3.99 2.23 -15.02
N VAL A 356 -2.70 2.12 -15.37
CA VAL A 356 -2.14 2.70 -16.60
C VAL A 356 -2.78 2.07 -17.82
N HIS A 357 -2.95 0.74 -17.83
CA HIS A 357 -3.63 0.06 -18.91
C HIS A 357 -5.07 0.53 -19.11
N LEU A 358 -5.87 0.58 -18.03
CA LEU A 358 -7.25 1.05 -18.06
C LEU A 358 -7.33 2.50 -18.54
N ALA A 359 -6.56 3.41 -17.93
CA ALA A 359 -6.56 4.83 -18.28
C ALA A 359 -6.30 5.03 -19.77
N GLU A 360 -5.24 4.40 -20.30
CA GLU A 360 -4.87 4.52 -21.71
C GLU A 360 -5.92 3.92 -22.64
N MET A 361 -6.47 2.74 -22.32
CA MET A 361 -7.47 2.05 -23.15
C MET A 361 -8.81 2.79 -23.18
N THR A 362 -9.23 3.40 -22.08
CA THR A 362 -10.51 4.13 -22.00
C THR A 362 -10.36 5.63 -22.26
N GLN A 363 -9.14 6.17 -22.27
CA GLN A 363 -8.84 7.59 -22.37
C GLN A 363 -9.51 8.39 -21.24
N THR A 364 -9.17 8.02 -20.01
CA THR A 364 -9.85 8.52 -18.81
C THR A 364 -8.86 8.67 -17.66
N PRO A 365 -9.02 9.67 -16.77
CA PRO A 365 -8.25 9.73 -15.53
C PRO A 365 -8.53 8.50 -14.64
N CYS A 366 -7.49 8.04 -13.96
CA CYS A 366 -7.56 6.92 -13.02
C CYS A 366 -6.88 7.28 -11.70
N ILE A 367 -7.62 7.16 -10.59
CA ILE A 367 -7.13 7.37 -9.23
C ILE A 367 -6.83 5.99 -8.63
N VAL A 368 -5.59 5.78 -8.20
CA VAL A 368 -5.15 4.58 -7.48
C VAL A 368 -5.07 4.90 -5.99
N LEU A 369 -5.98 4.36 -5.20
CA LEU A 369 -6.05 4.55 -3.75
C LEU A 369 -5.20 3.52 -3.02
N SER A 370 -3.95 3.87 -2.73
CA SER A 370 -3.10 3.18 -1.76
C SER A 370 -3.29 3.81 -0.37
N ASP A 371 -2.51 3.38 0.61
CA ASP A 371 -2.46 4.02 1.93
C ASP A 371 -1.04 3.93 2.51
N GLN A 372 -0.75 4.73 3.55
CA GLN A 372 0.57 4.79 4.17
C GLN A 372 1.10 3.41 4.59
N SER A 373 0.23 2.52 5.05
CA SER A 373 0.61 1.17 5.49
C SER A 373 1.04 0.33 4.30
N LEU A 374 0.26 0.30 3.22
CA LEU A 374 0.67 -0.39 1.99
C LEU A 374 1.92 0.23 1.38
N GLY A 375 1.92 1.56 1.21
CA GLY A 375 2.98 2.29 0.53
C GLY A 375 4.35 2.14 1.17
N GLN A 376 4.45 2.38 2.48
CA GLN A 376 5.75 2.46 3.17
C GLN A 376 6.19 1.19 3.87
N SER A 377 5.33 0.17 3.95
CA SER A 377 5.74 -1.12 4.50
C SER A 377 6.57 -1.90 3.48
N ARG A 378 7.64 -2.54 3.96
CA ARG A 378 8.48 -3.44 3.17
C ARG A 378 8.03 -4.88 3.41
N THR A 379 7.98 -5.69 2.36
CA THR A 379 7.66 -7.12 2.48
C THR A 379 8.71 -7.99 1.82
N ILE A 380 8.92 -9.19 2.36
CA ILE A 380 9.56 -10.31 1.66
C ILE A 380 8.45 -11.23 1.18
N MET A 381 8.28 -11.32 -0.13
CA MET A 381 7.14 -11.98 -0.77
C MET A 381 7.58 -12.87 -1.94
N PRO A 382 6.74 -13.82 -2.38
CA PRO A 382 6.97 -14.50 -3.66
C PRO A 382 7.10 -13.49 -4.80
N VAL A 383 7.86 -13.82 -5.84
CA VAL A 383 7.91 -12.99 -7.05
C VAL A 383 6.48 -12.87 -7.63
N PRO A 384 5.93 -11.66 -7.80
CA PRO A 384 4.63 -11.48 -8.44
C PRO A 384 4.63 -12.09 -9.85
N ALA A 385 3.47 -12.59 -10.28
CA ALA A 385 3.30 -13.03 -11.66
C ALA A 385 3.55 -11.86 -12.63
N ASP A 386 4.23 -12.14 -13.73
CA ASP A 386 4.43 -11.15 -14.78
C ASP A 386 3.16 -11.05 -15.63
N VAL A 387 2.55 -9.88 -15.64
CA VAL A 387 1.32 -9.60 -16.38
C VAL A 387 1.60 -8.65 -17.54
N ALA A 388 1.12 -9.00 -18.73
CA ALA A 388 1.39 -8.27 -19.97
C ALA A 388 0.43 -7.07 -20.18
N PHE A 389 0.15 -6.29 -19.13
CA PHE A 389 -0.62 -5.06 -19.26
C PHE A 389 0.32 -3.90 -19.60
N VAL A 390 0.28 -3.46 -20.85
CA VAL A 390 0.92 -2.22 -21.30
C VAL A 390 -0.20 -1.27 -21.73
N GLY A 391 -0.14 -0.03 -21.26
CA GLY A 391 -1.02 1.04 -21.67
C GLY A 391 -0.95 1.26 -23.16
N LYS A 392 -2.11 1.18 -23.83
CA LYS A 392 -2.22 1.40 -25.26
C LYS A 392 -3.48 2.21 -25.53
N ARG A 393 -3.31 3.49 -25.84
CA ARG A 393 -4.42 4.33 -26.31
C ARG A 393 -4.72 4.05 -27.78
N LEU A 394 -6.01 4.12 -28.13
CA LEU A 394 -6.46 4.10 -29.51
C LEU A 394 -6.02 5.40 -30.19
N THR A 395 -5.12 5.32 -31.17
CA THR A 395 -4.64 6.47 -31.94
C THR A 395 -5.08 6.42 -33.40
N VAL A 396 -5.09 7.57 -34.06
CA VAL A 396 -5.14 7.65 -35.52
C VAL A 396 -3.87 7.01 -36.09
N THR A 397 -4.00 6.00 -36.94
CA THR A 397 -2.87 5.25 -37.54
C THR A 397 -2.67 5.53 -39.02
N GLU A 398 -3.65 6.14 -39.68
CA GLU A 398 -3.65 6.44 -41.11
C GLU A 398 -3.98 7.91 -41.34
N ALA A 399 -3.50 8.47 -42.45
CA ALA A 399 -3.91 9.81 -42.85
C ALA A 399 -5.42 9.82 -43.12
N LEU A 400 -6.09 10.88 -42.68
CA LEU A 400 -7.51 11.03 -42.97
C LEU A 400 -7.73 11.11 -44.49
N PRO A 401 -8.76 10.43 -45.03
CA PRO A 401 -9.15 10.58 -46.42
C PRO A 401 -9.40 12.05 -46.78
N GLU A 402 -9.11 12.42 -48.03
CA GLU A 402 -9.33 13.78 -48.52
C GLU A 402 -10.78 14.22 -48.29
N GLY A 403 -10.95 15.41 -47.69
CA GLY A 403 -12.27 15.98 -47.37
C GLY A 403 -12.90 15.49 -46.06
N GLN A 404 -12.29 14.57 -45.31
CA GLN A 404 -12.77 14.21 -43.97
C GLN A 404 -12.25 15.16 -42.89
N VAL A 405 -13.14 15.50 -41.94
CA VAL A 405 -12.82 16.29 -40.75
C VAL A 405 -12.53 15.34 -39.60
N TYR A 406 -11.38 15.54 -38.94
CA TYR A 406 -11.04 14.80 -37.74
C TYR A 406 -12.04 15.09 -36.61
N LYS A 407 -12.53 14.03 -35.97
CA LYS A 407 -13.45 14.10 -34.84
C LYS A 407 -12.81 13.48 -33.60
N ARG A 408 -12.06 14.28 -32.84
CA ARG A 408 -11.43 13.82 -31.58
C ARG A 408 -12.43 13.18 -30.63
N TYR A 409 -13.66 13.68 -30.60
CA TYR A 409 -14.72 13.28 -29.68
C TYR A 409 -15.86 12.54 -30.40
N ALA A 410 -15.53 11.81 -31.48
CA ALA A 410 -16.49 11.01 -32.24
C ALA A 410 -17.27 10.05 -31.35
N ASN A 411 -18.60 10.06 -31.45
CA ASN A 411 -19.49 9.19 -30.68
C ASN A 411 -19.46 7.76 -31.25
N THR A 412 -18.51 6.96 -30.80
CA THR A 412 -18.33 5.57 -31.25
C THR A 412 -19.14 4.58 -30.42
N ALA A 413 -19.34 3.36 -30.93
CA ALA A 413 -20.04 2.29 -30.20
C ALA A 413 -19.39 1.98 -28.85
N SER A 414 -18.05 1.91 -28.80
CA SER A 414 -17.29 1.69 -27.56
C SER A 414 -17.20 2.92 -26.65
N GLY A 415 -17.59 4.10 -27.14
CA GLY A 415 -17.37 5.38 -26.44
C GLY A 415 -15.92 5.90 -26.50
N VAL A 416 -14.98 5.11 -27.05
CA VAL A 416 -13.57 5.51 -27.20
C VAL A 416 -13.35 6.04 -28.62
N SER A 417 -12.91 7.30 -28.72
CA SER A 417 -12.58 7.96 -29.99
C SER A 417 -11.09 7.85 -30.28
N PRO A 418 -10.63 7.64 -31.52
CA PRO A 418 -9.21 7.67 -31.85
C PRO A 418 -8.57 9.01 -31.48
N MET A 419 -7.42 8.98 -30.80
CA MET A 419 -6.61 10.16 -30.46
C MET A 419 -5.59 10.48 -31.56
N ALA A 420 -5.38 11.75 -31.82
CA ALA A 420 -4.26 12.23 -32.60
C ALA A 420 -3.19 12.78 -31.65
N ILE A 421 -1.93 12.43 -31.94
CA ILE A 421 -0.79 13.00 -31.23
C ILE A 421 -0.40 14.31 -31.92
N PRO A 422 -0.06 15.39 -31.18
CA PRO A 422 0.41 16.63 -31.78
C PRO A 422 1.47 16.40 -32.85
N GLY A 423 1.28 16.99 -34.03
CA GLY A 423 2.09 16.74 -35.23
C GLY A 423 1.47 15.78 -36.24
N THR A 424 0.37 15.08 -35.90
CA THR A 424 -0.37 14.24 -36.85
C THR A 424 -1.06 15.11 -37.93
N PRO A 425 -0.73 14.96 -39.23
CA PRO A 425 -1.30 15.79 -40.30
C PRO A 425 -2.83 15.67 -40.39
N GLY A 426 -3.50 16.82 -40.56
CA GLY A 426 -4.96 16.89 -40.75
C GLY A 426 -5.81 16.55 -39.52
N CYS A 427 -5.18 16.28 -38.37
CA CYS A 427 -5.86 15.88 -37.14
C CYS A 427 -5.79 16.94 -36.04
N GLN A 428 -5.83 18.23 -36.41
CA GLN A 428 -5.79 19.32 -35.44
C GLN A 428 -7.06 19.32 -34.58
N TYR A 429 -6.90 19.49 -33.28
CA TYR A 429 -8.01 19.63 -32.33
C TYR A 429 -7.54 20.35 -31.07
N THR A 430 -8.50 20.85 -30.30
CA THR A 430 -8.28 21.38 -28.95
C THR A 430 -8.83 20.40 -27.93
N ALA A 431 -8.05 20.14 -26.89
CA ALA A 431 -8.46 19.38 -25.72
C ALA A 431 -8.76 20.36 -24.58
N ASP A 432 -10.04 20.65 -24.35
CA ASP A 432 -10.51 21.67 -23.39
C ASP A 432 -11.45 21.05 -22.33
N GLY A 433 -11.70 21.79 -21.25
CA GLY A 433 -12.69 21.45 -20.22
C GLY A 433 -14.12 21.88 -20.57
N LEU A 434 -14.33 22.71 -21.58
CA LEU A 434 -15.67 23.07 -22.06
C LEU A 434 -16.37 21.87 -22.71
N GLU A 435 -17.69 21.79 -22.56
CA GLU A 435 -18.50 20.85 -23.34
C GLU A 435 -18.37 21.14 -24.84
N HIS A 436 -18.41 20.08 -25.66
CA HIS A 436 -17.98 20.19 -27.05
C HIS A 436 -18.73 19.27 -28.02
N THR A 437 -18.72 19.68 -29.28
CA THR A 437 -19.09 18.84 -30.43
C THR A 437 -18.08 17.72 -30.67
N GLU A 438 -18.39 16.76 -31.55
CA GLU A 438 -17.46 15.67 -31.92
C GLU A 438 -16.10 16.17 -32.47
N THR A 439 -16.04 17.37 -33.04
CA THR A 439 -14.82 17.99 -33.56
C THR A 439 -14.04 18.78 -32.51
N GLY A 440 -14.55 18.89 -31.27
CA GLY A 440 -13.89 19.63 -30.18
C GLY A 440 -14.19 21.12 -30.16
N LEU A 441 -15.23 21.58 -30.86
CA LEU A 441 -15.68 22.98 -30.77
C LEU A 441 -16.60 23.14 -29.56
N PRO A 442 -16.45 24.19 -28.73
CA PRO A 442 -17.31 24.44 -27.59
C PRO A 442 -18.80 24.48 -27.98
N SER A 443 -19.65 23.85 -27.18
CA SER A 443 -21.09 23.76 -27.42
C SER A 443 -21.89 23.96 -26.13
N SER A 444 -22.99 24.71 -26.24
CA SER A 444 -24.02 24.84 -25.22
C SER A 444 -25.31 24.08 -25.58
N GLN A 445 -25.28 23.26 -26.63
CA GLN A 445 -26.45 22.52 -27.10
C GLN A 445 -26.73 21.32 -26.20
N ALA A 446 -28.01 21.14 -25.84
CA ALA A 446 -28.44 20.05 -24.98
C ALA A 446 -28.10 18.66 -25.56
N ASN A 447 -28.21 18.50 -26.89
CA ASN A 447 -27.91 17.24 -27.56
C ASN A 447 -26.42 16.88 -27.51
N ASP A 448 -25.54 17.85 -27.69
CA ASP A 448 -24.08 17.62 -27.61
C ASP A 448 -23.69 17.21 -26.20
N HIS A 449 -24.22 17.92 -25.19
CA HIS A 449 -23.99 17.60 -23.78
C HIS A 449 -24.45 16.19 -23.42
N SER A 450 -25.70 15.83 -23.73
CA SER A 450 -26.21 14.49 -23.45
C SER A 450 -25.40 13.41 -24.17
N THR A 451 -25.08 13.63 -25.44
CA THR A 451 -24.32 12.65 -26.25
C THR A 451 -22.92 12.41 -25.70
N GLN A 452 -22.20 13.49 -25.34
CA GLN A 452 -20.84 13.36 -24.81
C GLN A 452 -20.82 12.80 -23.39
N GLN A 453 -21.82 13.12 -22.55
CA GLN A 453 -21.98 12.49 -21.23
C GLN A 453 -22.18 10.98 -21.36
N ASP A 454 -23.15 10.55 -22.16
CA ASP A 454 -23.42 9.12 -22.40
C ASP A 454 -22.21 8.39 -22.98
N LYS A 455 -21.47 9.05 -23.87
CA LYS A 455 -20.23 8.52 -24.46
C LYS A 455 -19.13 8.32 -23.41
N ARG A 456 -18.85 9.33 -22.57
CA ARG A 456 -17.83 9.27 -21.52
C ARG A 456 -18.16 8.23 -20.46
N LEU A 457 -19.44 8.00 -20.16
CA LEU A 457 -19.86 6.92 -19.28
C LEU A 457 -19.73 5.53 -19.95
N ARG A 458 -20.22 5.40 -21.20
CA ARG A 458 -20.28 4.13 -21.92
C ARG A 458 -18.92 3.46 -22.12
N LYS A 459 -17.85 4.23 -22.31
CA LYS A 459 -16.48 3.70 -22.40
C LYS A 459 -16.01 2.99 -21.13
N LEU A 460 -16.57 3.31 -19.96
CA LEU A 460 -16.23 2.68 -18.69
C LEU A 460 -17.17 1.52 -18.39
N THR A 461 -18.48 1.75 -18.53
CA THR A 461 -19.48 0.70 -18.23
C THR A 461 -19.45 -0.44 -19.25
N GLY A 462 -19.02 -0.17 -20.49
CA GLY A 462 -18.82 -1.17 -21.54
C GLY A 462 -17.43 -1.79 -21.56
N PHE A 463 -16.53 -1.43 -20.64
CA PHE A 463 -15.20 -2.01 -20.56
C PHE A 463 -15.20 -3.36 -19.82
N GLU A 464 -14.52 -4.35 -20.40
CA GLU A 464 -14.39 -5.68 -19.79
C GLU A 464 -13.20 -5.74 -18.83
N TYR A 465 -13.46 -5.51 -17.54
CA TYR A 465 -12.44 -5.52 -16.49
C TYR A 465 -11.92 -6.94 -16.12
N GLY A 466 -12.57 -8.00 -16.61
CA GLY A 466 -12.25 -9.39 -16.28
C GLY A 466 -12.35 -9.70 -14.78
N ASP A 467 -11.69 -10.77 -14.34
CA ASP A 467 -11.69 -11.23 -12.94
C ASP A 467 -10.83 -10.35 -12.01
N MET A 468 -10.02 -9.45 -12.56
CA MET A 468 -9.13 -8.58 -11.76
C MET A 468 -9.88 -7.55 -10.94
N TRP A 469 -11.15 -7.27 -11.25
CA TRP A 469 -11.97 -6.27 -10.57
C TRP A 469 -12.05 -6.48 -9.05
N ALA A 470 -11.92 -7.72 -8.56
CA ALA A 470 -11.86 -8.05 -7.14
C ALA A 470 -11.04 -9.29 -6.87
N THR A 471 -10.48 -9.37 -5.67
CA THR A 471 -10.06 -10.63 -5.07
C THR A 471 -11.25 -11.26 -4.36
N ILE A 472 -11.63 -12.46 -4.78
CA ILE A 472 -12.71 -13.24 -4.17
C ILE A 472 -12.15 -14.58 -3.71
N GLU A 473 -12.24 -14.86 -2.41
CA GLU A 473 -11.64 -16.05 -1.79
C GLU A 473 -12.62 -16.68 -0.79
N GLY A 474 -12.55 -18.00 -0.62
CA GLY A 474 -13.36 -18.73 0.35
C GLY A 474 -14.83 -18.94 -0.05
N GLU A 475 -15.60 -19.49 0.88
CA GLU A 475 -17.01 -19.85 0.74
C GLU A 475 -17.74 -19.63 2.07
N GLY A 476 -19.07 -19.52 2.03
CA GLY A 476 -19.90 -19.30 3.22
C GLY A 476 -21.06 -18.33 2.94
N ASP A 477 -22.00 -18.24 3.87
CA ASP A 477 -23.13 -17.30 3.81
C ASP A 477 -22.82 -15.95 4.50
N ILE A 478 -21.60 -15.78 5.02
CA ILE A 478 -21.05 -14.50 5.50
C ILE A 478 -20.01 -14.00 4.49
N ALA A 479 -20.13 -12.75 4.06
CA ALA A 479 -19.09 -12.07 3.27
C ALA A 479 -18.37 -11.01 4.12
N VAL A 480 -17.03 -11.02 4.09
CA VAL A 480 -16.21 -9.90 4.55
C VAL A 480 -15.87 -9.03 3.35
N MET A 481 -16.31 -7.78 3.38
CA MET A 481 -16.05 -6.80 2.33
C MET A 481 -15.09 -5.74 2.84
N CYS A 482 -13.96 -5.58 2.15
CA CYS A 482 -12.95 -4.58 2.47
C CYS A 482 -12.09 -4.27 1.24
N TRP A 483 -11.23 -3.27 1.33
CA TRP A 483 -10.29 -2.90 0.28
C TRP A 483 -9.01 -2.33 0.91
N GLY A 484 -7.95 -2.13 0.13
CA GLY A 484 -6.71 -1.55 0.63
C GLY A 484 -5.99 -2.42 1.66
N SER A 485 -5.33 -1.80 2.63
CA SER A 485 -4.58 -2.48 3.70
C SER A 485 -5.41 -3.39 4.60
N CYS A 486 -6.75 -3.26 4.62
CA CYS A 486 -7.62 -4.12 5.43
C CYS A 486 -7.68 -5.59 4.96
N VAL A 487 -7.30 -5.86 3.70
CA VAL A 487 -7.48 -7.18 3.08
C VAL A 487 -6.63 -8.27 3.72
N GLY A 488 -5.37 -7.95 4.08
CA GLY A 488 -4.48 -8.92 4.74
C GLY A 488 -5.05 -9.43 6.07
N ALA A 489 -5.55 -8.51 6.90
CA ALA A 489 -6.15 -8.85 8.19
C ALA A 489 -7.47 -9.62 8.03
N ALA A 490 -8.29 -9.24 7.05
CA ALA A 490 -9.53 -9.95 6.73
C ALA A 490 -9.27 -11.40 6.29
N ARG A 491 -8.28 -11.62 5.40
CA ARG A 491 -7.90 -12.96 4.94
C ARG A 491 -7.45 -13.85 6.10
N GLU A 492 -6.58 -13.33 6.97
CA GLU A 492 -6.12 -14.08 8.14
C GLU A 492 -7.27 -14.38 9.11
N ALA A 493 -8.16 -13.42 9.35
CA ALA A 493 -9.32 -13.61 10.22
C ALA A 493 -10.31 -14.67 9.70
N ILE A 494 -10.54 -14.71 8.38
CA ILE A 494 -11.39 -15.73 7.74
C ILE A 494 -10.77 -17.11 7.90
N ALA A 495 -9.45 -17.26 7.70
CA ALA A 495 -8.76 -18.52 7.91
C ALA A 495 -8.89 -19.02 9.35
N ARG A 496 -8.75 -18.11 10.34
CA ARG A 496 -8.96 -18.43 11.76
C ARG A 496 -10.42 -18.81 12.06
N ALA A 497 -11.39 -18.09 11.49
CA ALA A 497 -12.81 -18.37 11.68
C ALA A 497 -13.20 -19.75 11.11
N ALA A 498 -12.64 -20.11 9.96
CA ALA A 498 -12.85 -21.42 9.35
C ALA A 498 -12.32 -22.56 10.25
N ALA A 499 -11.18 -22.35 10.92
CA ALA A 499 -10.66 -23.30 11.91
C ALA A 499 -11.56 -23.47 13.15
N ASP A 500 -12.38 -22.46 13.45
CA ASP A 500 -13.39 -22.48 14.52
C ASP A 500 -14.80 -22.86 13.99
N GLY A 501 -14.91 -23.32 12.74
CA GLY A 501 -16.15 -23.83 12.15
C GLY A 501 -17.05 -22.76 11.51
N VAL A 502 -16.63 -21.50 11.45
CA VAL A 502 -17.37 -20.41 10.79
C VAL A 502 -16.76 -20.14 9.41
N LYS A 503 -17.50 -20.47 8.36
CA LYS A 503 -17.09 -20.22 6.97
C LYS A 503 -17.51 -18.83 6.53
N ALA A 504 -16.58 -18.08 5.94
CA ALA A 504 -16.83 -16.77 5.37
C ALA A 504 -16.08 -16.60 4.04
N LYS A 505 -16.64 -15.77 3.17
CA LYS A 505 -16.08 -15.40 1.87
C LYS A 505 -15.47 -14.00 1.94
N LEU A 506 -14.29 -13.80 1.36
CA LEU A 506 -13.69 -12.49 1.16
C LEU A 506 -14.15 -11.93 -0.19
N ILE A 507 -14.59 -10.67 -0.21
CA ILE A 507 -14.82 -9.91 -1.44
C ILE A 507 -14.08 -8.58 -1.32
N ALA A 508 -12.94 -8.46 -2.01
CA ALA A 508 -12.09 -7.29 -1.96
C ALA A 508 -11.93 -6.63 -3.33
N PRO A 509 -12.74 -5.60 -3.67
CA PRO A 509 -12.67 -4.94 -4.96
C PRO A 509 -11.34 -4.21 -5.15
N ARG A 510 -10.70 -4.46 -6.29
CA ARG A 510 -9.67 -3.58 -6.87
C ARG A 510 -10.32 -2.45 -7.65
N LEU A 511 -11.40 -2.69 -8.38
CA LEU A 511 -12.15 -1.66 -9.07
C LEU A 511 -13.23 -1.10 -8.15
N LEU A 512 -13.09 0.18 -7.80
CA LEU A 512 -14.06 0.91 -6.96
C LEU A 512 -14.95 1.82 -7.81
N TYR A 513 -14.51 2.30 -8.96
CA TYR A 513 -15.36 3.05 -9.90
C TYR A 513 -14.89 2.82 -11.34
N PRO A 514 -15.80 2.58 -12.31
CA PRO A 514 -17.28 2.58 -12.20
C PRO A 514 -17.83 1.41 -11.38
N THR A 515 -19.09 1.54 -10.94
CA THR A 515 -19.79 0.49 -10.21
C THR A 515 -20.20 -0.65 -11.14
N ARG A 516 -20.29 -1.88 -10.61
CA ARG A 516 -20.64 -3.09 -11.39
C ARG A 516 -21.74 -3.91 -10.71
N PRO A 517 -23.00 -3.44 -10.67
CA PRO A 517 -24.06 -4.06 -9.86
C PRO A 517 -24.28 -5.54 -10.15
N GLU A 518 -24.35 -5.93 -11.43
CA GLU A 518 -24.56 -7.33 -11.81
C GLU A 518 -23.40 -8.24 -11.40
N VAL A 519 -22.16 -7.74 -11.49
CA VAL A 519 -20.96 -8.51 -11.13
C VAL A 519 -20.86 -8.65 -9.61
N MET A 520 -21.17 -7.58 -8.88
CA MET A 520 -21.26 -7.61 -7.42
C MET A 520 -22.37 -8.56 -6.95
N ALA A 521 -23.56 -8.53 -7.58
CA ALA A 521 -24.66 -9.43 -7.26
C ALA A 521 -24.26 -10.90 -7.43
N LYS A 522 -23.52 -11.24 -8.50
CA LYS A 522 -22.96 -12.59 -8.70
C LYS A 522 -21.94 -12.94 -7.59
N ALA A 523 -21.09 -12.00 -7.19
CA ALA A 523 -20.12 -12.23 -6.12
C ALA A 523 -20.79 -12.49 -4.75
N LEU A 524 -21.91 -11.81 -4.50
CA LEU A 524 -22.74 -11.90 -3.29
C LEU A 524 -23.77 -13.05 -3.33
N ALA A 525 -23.85 -13.83 -4.42
CA ALA A 525 -24.80 -14.93 -4.52
C ALA A 525 -24.62 -15.92 -3.35
N GLY A 526 -25.72 -16.18 -2.62
CA GLY A 526 -25.74 -17.05 -1.44
C GLY A 526 -25.29 -16.40 -0.13
N VAL A 527 -24.80 -15.16 -0.16
CA VAL A 527 -24.43 -14.40 1.04
C VAL A 527 -25.70 -13.89 1.73
N LYS A 528 -25.82 -14.14 3.04
CA LYS A 528 -26.90 -13.68 3.90
C LYS A 528 -26.49 -12.54 4.83
N LYS A 529 -25.20 -12.51 5.22
CA LYS A 529 -24.65 -11.53 6.15
C LYS A 529 -23.40 -10.88 5.56
N VAL A 530 -23.24 -9.57 5.76
CA VAL A 530 -22.04 -8.83 5.32
C VAL A 530 -21.35 -8.18 6.51
N LEU A 531 -20.05 -8.36 6.59
CA LEU A 531 -19.16 -7.61 7.48
C LEU A 531 -18.31 -6.66 6.64
N VAL A 532 -18.56 -5.36 6.75
CA VAL A 532 -17.73 -4.33 6.10
C VAL A 532 -16.59 -3.92 7.03
N VAL A 533 -15.36 -3.96 6.52
CA VAL A 533 -14.14 -3.60 7.28
C VAL A 533 -13.42 -2.47 6.58
N GLU A 534 -13.23 -1.34 7.27
CA GLU A 534 -12.60 -0.16 6.67
C GLU A 534 -11.90 0.76 7.68
N LEU A 535 -10.80 1.39 7.25
CA LEU A 535 -10.09 2.44 8.00
C LEU A 535 -10.65 3.83 7.70
N SER A 536 -11.97 3.99 7.85
CA SER A 536 -12.65 5.28 7.75
C SER A 536 -13.59 5.49 8.93
N HIS A 537 -13.45 6.60 9.65
CA HIS A 537 -14.34 6.94 10.77
C HIS A 537 -15.81 7.05 10.33
N LEU A 538 -16.03 7.60 9.13
CA LEU A 538 -17.36 7.82 8.57
C LEU A 538 -18.00 6.53 8.05
N GLY A 539 -17.19 5.52 7.71
CA GLY A 539 -17.69 4.33 7.02
C GLY A 539 -18.00 4.64 5.55
N GLN A 540 -17.04 5.26 4.85
CA GLN A 540 -17.20 5.71 3.46
C GLN A 540 -17.48 4.52 2.53
N PHE A 541 -16.75 3.43 2.69
CA PHE A 541 -16.90 2.24 1.86
C PHE A 541 -18.26 1.57 2.10
N HIS A 542 -18.68 1.41 3.35
CA HIS A 542 -20.01 0.90 3.65
C HIS A 542 -21.13 1.75 3.02
N ARG A 543 -21.01 3.09 3.08
CA ARG A 543 -22.02 3.99 2.49
C ARG A 543 -22.03 3.92 0.98
N TYR A 544 -20.86 3.90 0.35
CA TYR A 544 -20.71 3.65 -1.07
C TYR A 544 -21.36 2.33 -1.47
N LEU A 545 -21.04 1.23 -0.77
CA LEU A 545 -21.63 -0.08 -1.08
C LEU A 545 -23.16 -0.07 -1.00
N LYS A 546 -23.73 0.60 0.01
CA LYS A 546 -25.18 0.75 0.15
C LYS A 546 -25.83 1.66 -0.91
N GLY A 547 -25.09 2.61 -1.45
CA GLY A 547 -25.57 3.52 -2.48
C GLY A 547 -25.61 2.87 -3.86
N GLU A 548 -24.69 1.94 -4.11
CA GLU A 548 -24.42 1.42 -5.46
C GLU A 548 -24.83 -0.06 -5.66
N TYR A 549 -25.07 -0.80 -4.57
CA TYR A 549 -25.31 -2.24 -4.63
C TYR A 549 -26.46 -2.69 -3.72
N ASP A 550 -27.20 -3.70 -4.19
CA ASP A 550 -28.16 -4.44 -3.37
C ASP A 550 -27.43 -5.39 -2.41
N LEU A 551 -27.19 -4.91 -1.19
CA LEU A 551 -26.56 -5.70 -0.14
C LEU A 551 -27.59 -6.54 0.63
N PRO A 552 -27.19 -7.70 1.20
CA PRO A 552 -28.01 -8.46 2.14
C PRO A 552 -28.48 -7.62 3.34
N ALA A 553 -29.59 -8.02 3.96
CA ALA A 553 -30.21 -7.26 5.04
C ALA A 553 -29.36 -7.17 6.32
N GLU A 554 -28.61 -8.22 6.66
CA GLU A 554 -27.77 -8.24 7.87
C GLU A 554 -26.37 -7.71 7.56
N ILE A 555 -26.13 -6.43 7.88
CA ILE A 555 -24.84 -5.77 7.67
C ILE A 555 -24.26 -5.35 9.02
N GLN A 556 -23.02 -5.76 9.29
CA GLN A 556 -22.22 -5.29 10.41
C GLN A 556 -20.97 -4.55 9.91
N GLN A 557 -20.39 -3.70 10.75
CA GLN A 557 -19.22 -2.89 10.40
C GLN A 557 -18.13 -3.02 11.46
N ILE A 558 -16.88 -3.07 11.01
CA ILE A 558 -15.70 -2.68 11.79
C ILE A 558 -15.12 -1.46 11.08
N LYS A 559 -15.26 -0.30 11.72
CA LYS A 559 -14.75 0.95 11.18
C LYS A 559 -14.03 1.76 12.24
N ARG A 560 -12.97 2.46 11.84
CA ARG A 560 -12.25 3.45 12.64
C ARG A 560 -11.45 4.36 11.72
N GLY A 561 -11.15 5.58 12.17
CA GLY A 561 -10.05 6.34 11.56
C GLY A 561 -8.70 5.74 11.93
N GLY A 562 -7.64 6.28 11.34
CA GLY A 562 -6.28 6.04 11.78
C GLY A 562 -6.06 6.52 13.23
N PRO A 563 -4.91 6.21 13.83
CA PRO A 563 -3.72 5.62 13.21
C PRO A 563 -3.62 4.10 13.32
N LEU A 564 -4.58 3.44 13.99
CA LEU A 564 -4.47 2.01 14.32
C LEU A 564 -4.94 1.13 13.16
N PRO A 565 -4.15 0.12 12.75
CA PRO A 565 -4.64 -0.89 11.82
C PRO A 565 -5.76 -1.71 12.46
N ILE A 566 -6.65 -2.25 11.63
CA ILE A 566 -7.60 -3.29 12.07
C ILE A 566 -6.84 -4.62 12.09
N ARG A 567 -6.85 -5.31 13.23
CA ARG A 567 -6.10 -6.56 13.41
C ARG A 567 -6.96 -7.80 13.16
N PRO A 568 -6.36 -8.95 12.78
CA PRO A 568 -7.11 -10.17 12.45
C PRO A 568 -8.10 -10.61 13.55
N ASN A 569 -7.73 -10.55 14.83
CA ASN A 569 -8.57 -11.00 15.93
C ASN A 569 -9.87 -10.17 16.08
N GLU A 570 -9.86 -8.90 15.69
CA GLU A 570 -11.05 -8.05 15.73
C GLU A 570 -12.11 -8.52 14.73
N ILE A 571 -11.68 -8.86 13.52
CA ILE A 571 -12.52 -9.39 12.45
C ILE A 571 -12.94 -10.82 12.81
N HIS A 572 -12.02 -11.66 13.29
CA HIS A 572 -12.28 -13.03 13.69
C HIS A 572 -13.35 -13.11 14.79
N SER A 573 -13.20 -12.33 15.86
CA SER A 573 -14.18 -12.26 16.96
C SER A 573 -15.57 -11.87 16.46
N ARG A 574 -15.64 -10.94 15.50
CA ARG A 574 -16.89 -10.52 14.87
C ARG A 574 -17.50 -11.65 14.04
N LEU A 575 -16.71 -12.35 13.23
CA LEU A 575 -17.17 -13.51 12.47
C LEU A 575 -17.75 -14.60 13.37
N LEU A 576 -17.10 -14.91 14.49
CA LEU A 576 -17.65 -15.89 15.46
C LEU A 576 -18.99 -15.46 16.07
N SER A 577 -19.20 -14.15 16.25
CA SER A 577 -20.51 -13.64 16.71
C SER A 577 -21.60 -13.71 15.64
N MET A 578 -21.23 -13.59 14.36
CA MET A 578 -22.14 -13.64 13.22
C MET A 578 -22.46 -15.07 12.77
N GLY A 579 -21.57 -16.04 13.03
CA GLY A 579 -21.77 -17.45 12.73
C GLY A 579 -22.66 -18.20 13.74
N LYS A 580 -22.99 -17.54 14.86
CA LYS A 580 -24.06 -17.98 15.77
C LYS A 580 -25.40 -17.50 15.24
#